data_AF-A0A327UYZ9-F1
#
_entry.id   AF-A0A327UYZ9-F1
#
_cell.length_a   1.000
_cell.length_b   1.000
_cell.length_c   1.000
_cell.angle_alpha   90.00
_cell.angle_beta   90.00
_cell.angle_gamma   90.00
#
_symmetry.space_group_name_H-M   'P 1'
#
loop_
_entity.id
_entity.type
_entity.pdbx_description
1 polymer ?
#
loop_
_entity_poly.entity_id
_entity_poly.type
_entity_poly.pdbx_seq_one_letter_code
_entity_poly.pdbx_strand_id
1 'polypeptide(L)' 'MSRLVDTAAAQLGTNIKPSTMRKWIQRGKLTRHGHDYHGRAIVDLDEIEQILTVKQPLE' A
#
# COMPACT_ATOMS: atom_id res chain seq x y z
N MET A 1 3.13 12.65 -7.75
CA MET A 1 2.73 11.85 -8.93
C MET A 1 2.35 10.50 -8.37
N SER A 2 1.09 10.08 -8.45
CA SER A 2 0.64 8.80 -7.87
C SER A 2 1.44 7.63 -8.46
N ARG A 3 2.03 6.80 -7.59
CA ARG A 3 2.82 5.63 -7.97
C ARG A 3 2.00 4.37 -7.74
N LEU A 4 1.10 4.09 -8.68
CA LEU A 4 0.25 2.91 -8.65
C LEU A 4 1.06 1.64 -8.97
N VAL A 5 1.11 0.73 -8.00
CA VAL A 5 1.84 -0.53 -8.10
C VAL A 5 1.03 -1.67 -7.52
N ASP A 6 1.34 -2.92 -7.91
CA ASP A 6 0.72 -4.08 -7.28
C ASP A 6 1.29 -4.30 -5.86
N THR A 7 0.55 -5.03 -5.02
CA THR A 7 0.98 -5.29 -3.64
C THR A 7 2.33 -6.02 -3.50
N ALA A 8 2.79 -6.78 -4.50
CA ALA A 8 4.11 -7.42 -4.45
C ALA A 8 5.23 -6.42 -4.79
N ALA A 9 5.03 -5.56 -5.79
CA ALA A 9 5.95 -4.46 -6.05
C ALA A 9 6.00 -3.46 -4.88
N ALA A 10 4.85 -3.13 -4.28
CA ALA A 10 4.78 -2.27 -3.09
C ALA A 10 5.57 -2.85 -1.92
N GLN A 11 5.55 -4.19 -1.74
CA GLN A 11 6.35 -4.85 -0.71
C GLN A 11 7.85 -4.61 -0.92
N LEU A 12 8.33 -4.67 -2.16
CA LEU A 12 9.75 -4.44 -2.45
C LEU A 12 10.17 -2.99 -2.15
N GLY A 13 9.28 -2.01 -2.38
CA GLY A 13 9.55 -0.60 -2.11
C GLY A 13 9.42 -0.18 -0.63
N THR A 14 8.52 -0.81 0.12
CA THR A 14 8.14 -0.36 1.49
C THR A 14 8.45 -1.38 2.59
N ASN A 15 8.85 -2.59 2.23
CA ASN A 15 9.01 -3.75 3.11
C ASN A 15 7.74 -4.16 3.87
N ILE A 16 6.55 -3.67 3.46
CA ILE A 16 5.28 -4.05 4.06
C ILE A 16 4.73 -5.30 3.38
N LYS A 17 4.29 -6.27 4.18
CA LYS A 17 3.72 -7.52 3.64
C LYS A 17 2.40 -7.24 2.90
N PRO A 18 2.12 -7.91 1.77
CA PRO A 18 0.85 -7.80 1.06
C PRO A 18 -0.37 -8.12 1.93
N SER A 19 -0.21 -9.03 2.91
CA SER A 19 -1.26 -9.35 3.88
C SER A 19 -1.62 -8.16 4.78
N THR A 20 -0.64 -7.32 5.14
CA THR A 20 -0.86 -6.09 5.90
C THR A 20 -1.57 -5.05 5.03
N MET A 21 -1.14 -4.87 3.78
CA MET A 21 -1.80 -3.95 2.83
C MET A 21 -3.27 -4.35 2.60
N ARG A 22 -3.56 -5.65 2.42
CA ARG A 22 -4.95 -6.14 2.33
C ARG A 22 -5.77 -5.81 3.57
N LYS A 23 -5.20 -5.96 4.77
CA LYS A 23 -5.88 -5.56 6.01
C LYS A 23 -6.11 -4.05 6.07
N TRP A 24 -5.19 -3.23 5.55
CA TRP A 24 -5.39 -1.77 5.48
C TRP A 24 -6.49 -1.40 4.50
N ILE A 25 -6.53 -2.02 3.32
CA ILE A 25 -7.62 -1.86 2.35
C ILE A 25 -8.97 -2.22 2.98
N GLN A 26 -9.06 -3.39 3.63
CA GLN A 26 -10.30 -3.84 4.28
C GLN A 26 -10.75 -2.89 5.39
N ARG A 27 -9.81 -2.23 6.08
CA ARG A 27 -10.09 -1.26 7.15
C ARG A 27 -10.31 0.16 6.65
N GLY A 28 -10.27 0.40 5.33
CA GLY A 28 -10.39 1.73 4.75
C GLY A 28 -9.19 2.64 5.03
N LYS A 29 -8.03 2.08 5.41
CA LYS A 29 -6.79 2.83 5.66
C LYS A 29 -5.95 3.04 4.41
N LEU A 30 -6.13 2.20 3.40
CA LEU A 30 -5.38 2.23 2.14
C LEU A 30 -6.38 2.10 0.99
N THR A 31 -6.22 2.91 -0.05
CA THR A 31 -7.10 2.92 -1.20
C THR A 31 -6.71 1.81 -2.17
N ARG A 32 -7.70 1.02 -2.61
CA ARG A 32 -7.51 0.05 -3.69
C ARG A 32 -7.92 0.70 -5.01
N HIS A 33 -6.96 0.87 -5.90
CA HIS A 33 -7.19 1.46 -7.23
C HIS A 33 -7.65 0.46 -8.28
N GLY A 34 -7.47 -0.83 -8.02
CA GLY A 34 -7.91 -1.89 -8.93
C GLY A 34 -7.25 -3.22 -8.63
N HIS A 35 -7.20 -4.07 -9.66
CA HIS A 35 -6.54 -5.36 -9.63
C HIS A 35 -5.62 -5.52 -10.85
N ASP A 36 -4.48 -6.18 -10.67
CA ASP A 36 -3.63 -6.60 -11.79
C ASP A 36 -4.21 -7.85 -12.48
N TYR A 37 -3.56 -8.28 -13.58
CA TYR A 37 -3.95 -9.47 -14.34
C TYR A 37 -3.95 -10.78 -13.51
N HIS A 38 -3.18 -10.85 -12.42
CA HIS A 38 -3.10 -11.97 -11.49
C HIS A 38 -4.03 -11.80 -10.27
N GLY A 39 -4.92 -10.80 -10.26
CA GLY A 39 -5.86 -10.52 -9.17
C GLY A 39 -5.25 -9.81 -7.97
N ARG A 40 -3.99 -9.36 -8.04
CA ARG A 40 -3.34 -8.60 -6.95
C ARG A 40 -3.92 -7.21 -6.87
N ALA A 41 -4.12 -6.68 -5.66
CA ALA A 41 -4.60 -5.31 -5.50
C ALA A 41 -3.55 -4.32 -6.00
N ILE A 42 -4.01 -3.29 -6.71
CA ILE A 42 -3.21 -2.13 -7.10
C ILE A 42 -3.41 -1.04 -6.04
N VAL A 43 -2.31 -0.51 -5.53
CA VAL A 43 -2.24 0.43 -4.40
C VAL A 43 -1.29 1.58 -4.76
N ASP A 44 -1.49 2.75 -4.16
CA ASP A 44 -0.56 3.87 -4.31
C ASP A 44 0.60 3.73 -3.31
N LEU A 45 1.83 3.74 -3.83
CA LEU A 45 3.03 3.69 -3.00
C LEU A 45 3.15 4.93 -2.11
N ASP A 46 2.77 6.10 -2.63
CA ASP A 46 2.87 7.37 -1.90
C ASP A 46 1.88 7.37 -0.72
N GLU A 47 0.69 6.77 -0.88
CA GLU A 47 -0.28 6.59 0.21
C GLU A 47 0.26 5.67 1.31
N ILE A 48 0.97 4.60 0.94
CA ILE A 48 1.62 3.70 1.90
C ILE A 48 2.70 4.45 2.68
N GLU A 49 3.56 5.21 2.00
CA GLU A 49 4.60 6.04 2.64
C GLU A 49 3.98 7.06 3.60
N GLN A 50 2.85 7.69 3.22
CA GLN A 50 2.10 8.59 4.10
C GLN A 50 1.53 7.90 5.34
N ILE A 51 0.98 6.68 5.20
CA ILE A 51 0.48 5.92 6.35
C ILE A 51 1.63 5.59 7.31
N LEU A 52 2.82 5.30 6.78
CA LEU A 52 4.01 5.01 7.57
C LEU A 52 4.54 6.26 8.28
N THR A 53 4.60 7.41 7.60
CA THR A 53 5.05 8.67 8.23
C THR A 53 4.11 9.11 9.34
N VAL A 54 2.79 8.95 9.18
CA VAL A 54 1.81 9.28 10.25
C VAL A 54 2.00 8.39 11.48
N LYS A 55 2.52 7.17 11.31
CA LYS A 55 2.76 6.24 12.42
C LYS A 55 4.06 6.54 13.17
N GLN A 56 4.99 7.28 12.58
CA GLN A 56 6.22 7.72 13.23
C GLN A 56 6.10 9.20 13.59
N PRO A 57 5.55 9.56 14.76
CA PRO A 57 5.76 10.91 15.27
C PRO A 57 7.26 11.08 15.48
N LEU A 58 7.81 12.14 14.87
CA LEU A 58 9.17 12.62 15.11
C LEU A 58 9.37 12.73 16.63
N GLU A 59 10.26 11.91 17.18
CA GLU A 59 10.77 12.05 18.55
C GLU A 59 11.62 13.32 18.70
#